data_AF-A0A5C5E4E8-F1
#
_entry.id   AF-A0A5C5E4E8-F1
#
_cell.length_a   1.000
_cell.length_b   1.000
_cell.length_c   1.000
_cell.angle_alpha   90.00
_cell.angle_beta   90.00
_cell.angle_gamma   90.00
#
_symmetry.space_group_name_H-M   'P 1'
#
loop_
_entity.id
_entity.type
_entity.pdbx_description
1 polymer ?
#
loop_
_entity_poly.entity_id
_entity_poly.type
_entity_poly.pdbx_seq_one_letter_code
_entity_poly.pdbx_strand_id
1 'polypeptide(L)'
;MKIEKINLNEDDANVTLTTYLLDDSEEMLIGKSRPAVLICPGGGYMFTSDREAEPLALRFASMGYHAFVLRYSVFSNSGLAFPDPKKDDIYMNSTYPNPIREIGKALLIINEHAEEWKVRSDQIVLSGYSAGAHNCALYCVNWNKPVITDYFNNPQEGLKPAAAILGYGVYDFELQKDFKTESADEWQVKLNDAFNFSYFGKTKVTDDLILSSSPAQLVNKDTPPMFLWATREDNVVSVTQTTGMAHALAMKGIPFETHIYEKGHHGLSLSTQATAKSKEDIIHEVDNWIGLAETWLNNRFPLDLVEKTPIFNFEQLL
;
A
#
# COMPACT_ATOMS: atom_id res chain seq x y z
N MET A 1 -2.34 -20.83 -10.35
CA MET A 1 -1.87 -19.50 -9.94
C MET A 1 -0.36 -19.55 -9.94
N LYS A 2 0.30 -18.60 -10.61
CA LYS A 2 1.77 -18.47 -10.60
C LYS A 2 2.19 -17.57 -9.44
N ILE A 3 3.06 -18.10 -8.58
CA ILE A 3 3.64 -17.38 -7.44
C ILE A 3 5.16 -17.41 -7.59
N GLU A 4 5.76 -16.23 -7.70
CA GLU A 4 7.19 -16.04 -7.88
C GLU A 4 7.68 -14.93 -6.97
N LYS A 5 8.84 -15.13 -6.33
CA LYS A 5 9.48 -14.11 -5.50
C LYS A 5 10.68 -13.54 -6.24
N ILE A 6 10.59 -12.28 -6.61
CA ILE A 6 11.61 -11.54 -7.33
C ILE A 6 12.38 -10.68 -6.32
N ASN A 7 13.71 -10.76 -6.33
CA ASN A 7 14.55 -9.87 -5.54
C ASN A 7 14.65 -8.50 -6.23
N LEU A 8 14.44 -7.42 -5.47
CA LEU A 8 14.47 -6.04 -5.97
C LEU A 8 15.74 -5.28 -5.54
N ASN A 9 16.61 -5.88 -4.75
CA ASN A 9 17.85 -5.28 -4.29
C ASN A 9 18.94 -6.35 -4.17
N GLU A 10 19.96 -6.28 -5.03
CA GLU A 10 21.07 -7.24 -5.06
C GLU A 10 21.85 -7.25 -3.75
N ASP A 11 21.88 -6.12 -3.04
CA ASP A 11 22.55 -5.97 -1.75
C ASP A 11 21.66 -6.41 -0.56
N ASP A 12 20.38 -6.67 -0.79
CA ASP A 12 19.43 -7.04 0.25
C ASP A 12 18.37 -8.04 -0.24
N ALA A 13 18.58 -9.30 0.14
CA ALA A 13 17.71 -10.41 -0.20
C ALA A 13 16.25 -10.26 0.27
N ASN A 14 15.98 -9.37 1.23
CA ASN A 14 14.66 -9.20 1.85
C ASN A 14 13.78 -8.20 1.10
N VAL A 15 14.36 -7.35 0.25
CA VAL A 15 13.59 -6.45 -0.61
C VAL A 15 13.05 -7.24 -1.79
N THR A 16 11.76 -7.55 -1.77
CA THR A 16 11.18 -8.52 -2.71
C THR A 16 9.81 -8.11 -3.23
N LEU A 17 9.53 -8.54 -4.46
CA LEU A 17 8.22 -8.47 -5.10
C LEU A 17 7.73 -9.91 -5.27
N THR A 18 6.67 -10.27 -4.55
CA THR A 18 6.05 -11.60 -4.68
C THR A 18 4.80 -11.50 -5.54
N THR A 19 4.72 -12.30 -6.60
CA THR A 19 3.60 -12.32 -7.54
C THR A 19 2.50 -13.28 -7.09
N TYR A 20 1.25 -12.94 -7.37
CA TYR A 20 0.06 -13.78 -7.20
C TYR A 20 -0.77 -13.66 -8.48
N LEU A 21 -0.34 -14.37 -9.51
CA LEU A 21 -0.93 -14.28 -10.83
C LEU A 21 -1.97 -15.39 -11.02
N LEU A 22 -3.23 -15.00 -11.19
CA LEU A 22 -4.29 -15.93 -11.60
C LEU A 22 -3.91 -16.58 -12.92
N ASP A 23 -4.05 -17.90 -13.02
CA ASP A 23 -3.83 -18.58 -14.29
C ASP A 23 -4.88 -18.12 -15.29
N ASP A 24 -4.47 -18.02 -16.53
CA ASP A 24 -5.41 -17.89 -17.62
C ASP A 24 -6.04 -19.26 -17.95
N SER A 25 -7.27 -19.24 -18.43
CA SER A 25 -8.03 -20.43 -18.80
C SER A 25 -9.01 -20.10 -19.91
N GLU A 26 -9.25 -21.07 -20.80
CA GLU A 26 -10.30 -21.02 -21.82
C GLU A 26 -11.70 -20.89 -21.21
N GLU A 27 -11.90 -21.33 -19.96
CA GLU A 27 -13.16 -21.17 -19.22
C GLU A 27 -13.33 -19.77 -18.59
N MET A 28 -12.28 -18.94 -18.62
CA MET A 28 -12.26 -17.62 -17.98
C MET A 28 -12.03 -16.50 -18.99
N LEU A 29 -10.87 -15.84 -18.93
CA LEU A 29 -10.59 -14.63 -19.68
C LEU A 29 -9.92 -14.88 -21.04
N ILE A 30 -9.52 -16.11 -21.35
CA ILE A 30 -9.02 -16.54 -22.66
C ILE A 30 -7.94 -15.58 -23.20
N GLY A 31 -6.89 -15.38 -22.41
CA GLY A 31 -5.74 -14.57 -22.79
C GLY A 31 -5.85 -13.08 -22.49
N LYS A 32 -7.01 -12.58 -22.05
CA LYS A 32 -7.18 -11.16 -21.72
C LYS A 32 -6.45 -10.78 -20.43
N SER A 33 -5.87 -9.57 -20.45
CA SER A 33 -5.21 -8.98 -19.29
C SER A 33 -6.18 -8.53 -18.20
N ARG A 34 -5.72 -8.59 -16.95
CA ARG A 34 -6.46 -8.17 -15.74
C ARG A 34 -5.84 -6.92 -15.10
N PRO A 35 -6.63 -6.08 -14.42
CA PRO A 35 -6.09 -5.09 -13.49
C PRO A 35 -5.33 -5.78 -12.35
N ALA A 36 -4.47 -5.01 -11.67
CA ALA A 36 -3.63 -5.54 -10.61
C ALA A 36 -3.60 -4.66 -9.36
N VAL A 37 -3.22 -5.25 -8.23
CA VAL A 37 -3.00 -4.55 -6.97
C VAL A 37 -1.56 -4.78 -6.50
N LEU A 38 -0.82 -3.70 -6.23
CA LEU A 38 0.50 -3.73 -5.60
C LEU A 38 0.36 -3.39 -4.12
N ILE A 39 0.55 -4.39 -3.28
CA ILE A 39 0.37 -4.34 -1.83
C ILE A 39 1.69 -3.96 -1.16
N CYS A 40 1.65 -2.92 -0.33
CA CYS A 40 2.74 -2.49 0.54
C CYS A 40 2.30 -2.68 2.01
N PRO A 41 2.77 -3.74 2.69
CA PRO A 41 2.45 -4.00 4.09
C PRO A 41 2.91 -2.87 5.01
N GLY A 42 2.31 -2.75 6.20
CA GLY A 42 2.80 -1.91 7.27
C GLY A 42 3.93 -2.56 8.06
N GLY A 43 4.15 -2.08 9.29
CA GLY A 43 5.23 -2.53 10.17
C GLY A 43 6.15 -1.41 10.66
N GLY A 44 5.69 -0.16 10.57
CA GLY A 44 6.33 0.98 11.23
C GLY A 44 7.75 1.27 10.75
N TYR A 45 8.06 0.95 9.48
CA TYR A 45 9.41 1.02 8.91
C TYR A 45 10.46 0.11 9.56
N MET A 46 10.07 -0.73 10.52
CA MET A 46 10.96 -1.69 11.17
C MET A 46 10.92 -3.05 10.46
N PHE A 47 9.75 -3.47 9.99
CA PHE A 47 9.53 -4.73 9.28
C PHE A 47 8.38 -4.57 8.28
N THR A 48 8.08 -5.62 7.51
CA THR A 48 6.87 -5.71 6.68
C THR A 48 5.93 -6.78 7.23
N SER A 49 4.70 -6.39 7.58
CA SER A 49 3.75 -7.25 8.29
C SER A 49 3.12 -8.32 7.39
N ASP A 50 3.29 -9.60 7.74
CA ASP A 50 2.68 -10.73 7.01
C ASP A 50 1.14 -10.69 7.03
N ARG A 51 0.55 -10.09 8.08
CA ARG A 51 -0.91 -9.92 8.19
C ARG A 51 -1.47 -9.02 7.08
N GLU A 52 -0.63 -8.15 6.53
CA GLU A 52 -0.97 -7.13 5.55
C GLU A 52 -0.37 -7.44 4.17
N ALA A 53 0.03 -8.70 3.95
CA ALA A 53 0.66 -9.19 2.74
C ALA A 53 -0.20 -10.26 2.07
N GLU A 54 0.14 -11.54 2.24
CA GLU A 54 -0.45 -12.65 1.51
C GLU A 54 -1.96 -12.82 1.72
N PRO A 55 -2.53 -12.65 2.93
CA PRO A 55 -3.98 -12.70 3.11
C PRO A 55 -4.73 -11.71 2.23
N LEU A 56 -4.20 -10.49 2.07
CA LEU A 56 -4.77 -9.46 1.20
C LEU A 56 -4.57 -9.79 -0.27
N ALA A 57 -3.39 -10.27 -0.66
CA ALA A 57 -3.12 -10.69 -2.03
C ALA A 57 -4.14 -11.74 -2.51
N LEU A 58 -4.45 -12.73 -1.66
CA LEU A 58 -5.44 -13.76 -1.95
C LEU A 58 -6.87 -13.20 -2.00
N ARG A 59 -7.21 -12.19 -1.20
CA ARG A 59 -8.51 -11.51 -1.27
C ARG A 59 -8.67 -10.75 -2.59
N PHE A 60 -7.70 -9.94 -2.99
CA PHE A 60 -7.76 -9.25 -4.28
C PHE A 60 -7.74 -10.22 -5.47
N ALA A 61 -6.95 -11.32 -5.37
CA ALA A 61 -6.97 -12.38 -6.36
C ALA A 61 -8.36 -13.02 -6.51
N SER A 62 -9.07 -13.24 -5.40
CA SER A 62 -10.45 -13.77 -5.45
C SER A 62 -11.46 -12.82 -6.12
N MET A 63 -11.14 -11.53 -6.18
CA MET A 63 -11.96 -10.49 -6.86
C MET A 63 -11.65 -10.39 -8.37
N GLY A 64 -10.69 -11.17 -8.87
CA GLY A 64 -10.32 -11.19 -10.29
C GLY A 64 -9.15 -10.28 -10.68
N TYR A 65 -8.43 -9.70 -9.71
CA TYR A 65 -7.24 -8.88 -9.90
C TYR A 65 -5.97 -9.72 -9.77
N HIS A 66 -4.92 -9.41 -10.52
CA HIS A 66 -3.58 -9.87 -10.13
C HIS A 66 -3.16 -9.17 -8.83
N ALA A 67 -2.38 -9.85 -8.00
CA ALA A 67 -1.83 -9.23 -6.80
C ALA A 67 -0.31 -9.36 -6.75
N PHE A 68 0.32 -8.34 -6.18
CA PHE A 68 1.75 -8.28 -5.94
C PHE A 68 1.96 -7.82 -4.52
N VAL A 69 2.92 -8.41 -3.81
CA VAL A 69 3.33 -7.95 -2.48
C VAL A 69 4.75 -7.41 -2.58
N LEU A 70 4.92 -6.12 -2.32
CA LEU A 70 6.22 -5.49 -2.18
C LEU A 70 6.63 -5.47 -0.72
N ARG A 71 7.67 -6.23 -0.39
CA ARG A 71 8.44 -6.04 0.85
C ARG A 71 9.55 -5.05 0.55
N TYR A 72 9.32 -3.80 0.90
CA TYR A 72 10.26 -2.70 0.73
C TYR A 72 11.32 -2.69 1.86
N SER A 73 12.40 -1.94 1.66
CA SER A 73 13.48 -1.74 2.61
C SER A 73 12.96 -1.18 3.93
N VAL A 74 13.30 -1.86 5.03
CA VAL A 74 12.91 -1.51 6.41
C VAL A 74 14.13 -1.63 7.32
N PHE A 75 14.08 -1.02 8.51
CA PHE A 75 15.23 -0.98 9.41
C PHE A 75 15.70 -2.40 9.80
N SER A 76 14.78 -3.26 10.22
CA SER A 76 15.05 -4.65 10.55
C SER A 76 14.55 -5.53 9.41
N ASN A 77 15.36 -5.70 8.38
CA ASN A 77 15.09 -6.62 7.28
C ASN A 77 15.07 -8.11 7.71
N SER A 78 15.10 -8.40 9.01
CA SER A 78 15.16 -9.76 9.57
C SER A 78 14.25 -9.99 10.79
N GLY A 79 13.38 -9.06 11.20
CA GLY A 79 12.36 -9.37 12.22
C GLY A 79 11.74 -8.19 12.97
N LEU A 80 11.02 -8.53 14.05
CA LEU A 80 10.41 -7.56 14.98
C LEU A 80 11.48 -7.03 15.94
N ALA A 81 12.22 -6.00 15.53
CA ALA A 81 13.16 -5.29 16.39
C ALA A 81 12.86 -3.79 16.40
N PHE A 82 12.77 -3.21 17.60
CA PHE A 82 12.75 -1.76 17.77
C PHE A 82 14.19 -1.25 17.76
N PRO A 83 14.53 -0.25 16.92
CA PRO A 83 15.86 0.36 16.98
C PRO A 83 16.10 1.04 18.33
N ASP A 84 17.33 0.96 18.81
CA ASP A 84 17.90 1.88 19.78
C ASP A 84 18.76 2.91 19.01
N PRO A 85 18.25 4.14 18.77
CA PRO A 85 18.96 5.17 17.99
C PRO A 85 20.32 5.58 18.57
N LYS A 86 20.66 5.14 19.79
CA LYS A 86 21.95 5.40 20.44
C LYS A 86 22.97 4.28 20.22
N LYS A 87 22.54 3.10 19.77
CA LYS A 87 23.38 1.90 19.67
C LYS A 87 23.39 1.26 18.29
N ASP A 88 22.25 1.30 17.61
CA ASP A 88 22.10 0.63 16.33
C ASP A 88 22.53 1.54 15.18
N ASP A 89 23.19 0.94 14.19
CA ASP A 89 23.49 1.61 12.94
C ASP A 89 22.24 1.70 12.06
N ILE A 90 22.03 2.86 11.43
CA ILE A 90 20.92 3.04 10.50
C ILE A 90 21.14 2.25 9.21
N TYR A 91 20.13 1.49 8.79
CA TYR A 91 20.09 0.96 7.44
C TYR A 91 19.64 2.04 6.44
N MET A 92 20.59 2.66 5.74
CA MET A 92 20.29 3.82 4.89
C MET A 92 19.28 3.54 3.78
N ASN A 93 19.18 2.31 3.28
CA ASN A 93 18.19 1.97 2.25
C ASN A 93 16.75 1.97 2.80
N SER A 94 16.51 1.84 4.11
CA SER A 94 15.16 1.97 4.68
C SER A 94 14.66 3.41 4.79
N THR A 95 15.56 4.38 4.59
CA THR A 95 15.26 5.78 4.81
C THR A 95 14.62 6.45 3.59
N TYR A 96 13.83 7.50 3.83
CA TYR A 96 13.27 8.33 2.77
C TYR A 96 14.36 8.84 1.81
N PRO A 97 14.17 8.76 0.47
CA PRO A 97 12.96 8.36 -0.25
C PRO A 97 12.99 6.91 -0.79
N ASN A 98 13.87 6.04 -0.31
CA ASN A 98 14.09 4.74 -0.94
C ASN A 98 12.87 3.79 -0.94
N PRO A 99 12.06 3.69 0.14
CA PRO A 99 10.85 2.85 0.10
C PRO A 99 9.85 3.23 -1.00
N ILE A 100 9.67 4.52 -1.29
CA ILE A 100 8.79 4.95 -2.40
C ILE A 100 9.45 4.75 -3.76
N ARG A 101 10.78 4.76 -3.86
CA ARG A 101 11.47 4.36 -5.10
C ARG A 101 11.28 2.88 -5.37
N GLU A 102 11.29 2.03 -4.36
CA GLU A 102 11.03 0.59 -4.53
C GLU A 102 9.61 0.29 -5.02
N ILE A 103 8.62 1.11 -4.66
CA ILE A 103 7.28 1.08 -5.31
C ILE A 103 7.42 1.35 -6.82
N GLY A 104 8.16 2.39 -7.21
CA GLY A 104 8.43 2.68 -8.62
C GLY A 104 9.16 1.54 -9.34
N LYS A 105 10.14 0.92 -8.70
CA LYS A 105 10.85 -0.24 -9.25
C LYS A 105 9.91 -1.43 -9.46
N ALA A 106 9.03 -1.71 -8.49
CA ALA A 106 8.01 -2.75 -8.63
C ALA A 106 7.05 -2.47 -9.79
N LEU A 107 6.56 -1.24 -9.93
CA LEU A 107 5.68 -0.85 -11.04
C LEU A 107 6.37 -1.01 -12.40
N LEU A 108 7.64 -0.61 -12.52
CA LEU A 108 8.41 -0.79 -13.76
C LEU A 108 8.62 -2.27 -14.11
N ILE A 109 8.92 -3.13 -13.13
CA ILE A 109 9.01 -4.59 -13.33
C ILE A 109 7.67 -5.15 -13.80
N ILE A 110 6.56 -4.78 -13.16
CA ILE A 110 5.22 -5.23 -13.58
C ILE A 110 4.92 -4.77 -15.00
N ASN A 111 5.30 -3.54 -15.36
CA ASN A 111 5.10 -3.00 -16.71
C ASN A 111 5.96 -3.75 -17.75
N GLU A 112 7.21 -4.08 -17.43
CA GLU A 112 8.11 -4.85 -18.29
C GLU A 112 7.56 -6.25 -18.60
N HIS A 113 6.95 -6.90 -17.61
CA HIS A 113 6.36 -8.23 -17.75
C HIS A 113 4.85 -8.22 -18.07
N ALA A 114 4.25 -7.06 -18.36
CA ALA A 114 2.79 -6.93 -18.45
C ALA A 114 2.15 -7.86 -19.49
N GLU A 115 2.79 -8.08 -20.63
CA GLU A 115 2.33 -9.01 -21.67
C GLU A 115 2.40 -10.46 -21.19
N GLU A 116 3.55 -10.88 -20.63
CA GLU A 116 3.76 -12.24 -20.11
C GLU A 116 2.78 -12.56 -18.98
N TRP A 117 2.60 -11.63 -18.05
CA TRP A 117 1.79 -11.80 -16.86
C TRP A 117 0.30 -11.48 -17.09
N LYS A 118 -0.07 -11.05 -18.30
CA LYS A 118 -1.44 -10.62 -18.65
C LYS A 118 -1.95 -9.56 -17.66
N VAL A 119 -1.13 -8.56 -17.38
CA VAL A 119 -1.47 -7.42 -16.52
C VAL A 119 -1.82 -6.22 -17.38
N ARG A 120 -2.86 -5.50 -17.00
CA ARG A 120 -3.17 -4.15 -17.52
C ARG A 120 -2.27 -3.16 -16.79
N SER A 121 -1.14 -2.80 -17.38
CA SER A 121 -0.13 -1.96 -16.71
C SER A 121 -0.61 -0.53 -16.42
N ASP A 122 -1.66 -0.07 -17.10
CA ASP A 122 -2.37 1.19 -16.84
C ASP A 122 -3.42 1.08 -15.71
N GLN A 123 -3.69 -0.13 -15.20
CA GLN A 123 -4.68 -0.43 -14.16
C GLN A 123 -4.06 -1.12 -12.95
N ILE A 124 -2.92 -0.61 -12.49
CA ILE A 124 -2.27 -1.06 -11.25
C ILE A 124 -2.66 -0.14 -10.10
N VAL A 125 -3.34 -0.71 -9.09
CA VAL A 125 -3.77 -0.01 -7.87
C VAL A 125 -2.75 -0.23 -6.76
N LEU A 126 -2.31 0.82 -6.09
CA LEU A 126 -1.50 0.67 -4.89
C LEU A 126 -2.40 0.33 -3.70
N SER A 127 -2.00 -0.62 -2.86
CA SER A 127 -2.72 -0.94 -1.63
C SER A 127 -1.76 -0.91 -0.45
N GLY A 128 -1.94 0.02 0.47
CA GLY A 128 -1.01 0.22 1.58
C GLY A 128 -1.69 0.22 2.94
N TYR A 129 -0.97 -0.21 3.97
CA TYR A 129 -1.48 -0.29 5.34
C TYR A 129 -0.48 0.32 6.32
N SER A 130 -0.92 1.17 7.25
CA SER A 130 -0.03 1.82 8.24
C SER A 130 1.18 2.53 7.56
N ALA A 131 2.42 2.14 7.86
CA ALA A 131 3.61 2.65 7.18
C ALA A 131 3.62 2.40 5.65
N GLY A 132 3.05 1.29 5.19
CA GLY A 132 2.88 1.00 3.78
C GLY A 132 1.85 1.93 3.11
N ALA A 133 0.80 2.33 3.85
CA ALA A 133 -0.17 3.34 3.39
C ALA A 133 0.49 4.70 3.22
N HIS A 134 1.39 5.06 4.14
CA HIS A 134 2.21 6.26 4.00
C HIS A 134 3.05 6.22 2.72
N ASN A 135 3.79 5.13 2.48
CA ASN A 135 4.58 4.96 1.25
C ASN A 135 3.73 5.05 -0.02
N CYS A 136 2.59 4.37 -0.07
CA CYS A 136 1.69 4.41 -1.23
C CYS A 136 1.14 5.83 -1.47
N ALA A 137 0.66 6.52 -0.43
CA ALA A 137 0.17 7.89 -0.54
C ALA A 137 1.28 8.85 -0.99
N LEU A 138 2.47 8.73 -0.41
CA LEU A 138 3.62 9.58 -0.74
C LEU A 138 4.13 9.33 -2.16
N TYR A 139 4.10 8.08 -2.63
CA TYR A 139 4.36 7.77 -4.03
C TYR A 139 3.29 8.38 -4.96
N CYS A 140 2.00 8.23 -4.64
CA CYS A 140 0.89 8.77 -5.44
C CYS A 140 0.95 10.29 -5.65
N VAL A 141 1.53 11.05 -4.73
CA VAL A 141 1.70 12.52 -4.88
C VAL A 141 3.05 12.91 -5.51
N ASN A 142 4.01 11.98 -5.62
CA ASN A 142 5.37 12.22 -6.11
C ASN A 142 5.77 11.41 -7.37
N TRP A 143 4.92 10.54 -7.91
CA TRP A 143 5.28 9.61 -9.00
C TRP A 143 5.87 10.31 -10.24
N ASN A 144 5.47 11.55 -10.50
CA ASN A 144 5.93 12.41 -11.60
C ASN A 144 6.91 13.51 -11.17
N LYS A 145 7.57 13.37 -10.01
CA LYS A 145 8.50 14.36 -9.45
C LYS A 145 9.95 13.84 -9.51
N PRO A 146 10.95 14.75 -9.55
CA PRO A 146 12.38 14.41 -9.57
C PRO A 146 12.83 13.36 -8.54
N VAL A 147 12.22 13.36 -7.34
CA VAL A 147 12.54 12.37 -6.29
C VAL A 147 12.35 10.92 -6.75
N ILE A 148 11.42 10.69 -7.69
CA ILE A 148 11.17 9.41 -8.37
C ILE A 148 11.77 9.40 -9.77
N THR A 149 11.44 10.38 -10.63
CA THR A 149 11.76 10.30 -12.07
C THR A 149 13.25 10.30 -12.34
N ASP A 150 14.04 11.13 -11.66
CA ASP A 150 15.49 11.21 -11.87
C ASP A 150 16.18 9.91 -11.43
N TYR A 151 15.68 9.27 -10.37
CA TYR A 151 16.21 7.99 -9.90
C TYR A 151 16.09 6.88 -10.95
N PHE A 152 15.05 6.94 -11.79
CA PHE A 152 14.81 5.98 -12.88
C PHE A 152 15.25 6.49 -14.26
N ASN A 153 16.08 7.53 -14.33
CA ASN A 153 16.53 8.15 -15.59
C ASN A 153 15.36 8.63 -16.48
N ASN A 154 14.32 9.21 -15.86
CA ASN A 154 13.15 9.78 -16.53
C ASN A 154 12.44 8.80 -17.49
N PRO A 155 11.88 7.69 -16.96
CA PRO A 155 11.18 6.71 -17.79
C PRO A 155 9.92 7.37 -18.37
N GLN A 156 9.58 6.98 -19.61
CA GLN A 156 8.46 7.59 -20.33
C GLN A 156 7.09 7.13 -19.79
N GLU A 157 6.99 5.88 -19.31
CA GLU A 157 5.76 5.24 -18.88
C GLU A 157 5.99 4.30 -17.68
N GLY A 158 4.92 3.76 -17.10
CA GLY A 158 4.98 2.69 -16.08
C GLY A 158 5.10 3.16 -14.62
N LEU A 159 5.28 4.45 -14.34
CA LEU A 159 5.34 4.98 -12.96
C LEU A 159 3.99 5.41 -12.38
N LYS A 160 2.97 5.64 -13.22
CA LYS A 160 1.70 6.21 -12.76
C LYS A 160 0.80 5.10 -12.18
N PRO A 161 0.44 5.14 -10.88
CA PRO A 161 -0.58 4.25 -10.34
C PRO A 161 -1.98 4.69 -10.79
N ALA A 162 -2.87 3.73 -11.00
CA ALA A 162 -4.24 3.98 -11.44
C ALA A 162 -5.13 4.52 -10.31
N ALA A 163 -4.88 4.06 -9.08
CA ALA A 163 -5.64 4.36 -7.87
C ALA A 163 -4.83 3.95 -6.62
N ALA A 164 -5.32 4.31 -5.43
CA ALA A 164 -4.80 3.78 -4.17
C ALA A 164 -5.90 3.33 -3.19
N ILE A 165 -5.66 2.25 -2.45
CA ILE A 165 -6.46 1.76 -1.32
C ILE A 165 -5.59 1.83 -0.06
N LEU A 166 -5.93 2.68 0.89
CA LEU A 166 -5.06 3.02 2.01
C LEU A 166 -5.77 2.82 3.36
N GLY A 167 -5.24 1.89 4.17
CA GLY A 167 -5.73 1.59 5.50
C GLY A 167 -4.89 2.22 6.60
N TYR A 168 -5.54 2.99 7.49
CA TYR A 168 -5.00 3.48 8.77
C TYR A 168 -3.56 4.01 8.71
N GLY A 169 -3.25 4.77 7.65
CA GLY A 169 -1.93 5.32 7.36
C GLY A 169 -1.60 6.63 8.06
N VAL A 170 -0.31 6.95 8.12
CA VAL A 170 0.18 8.29 8.46
C VAL A 170 0.28 9.10 7.17
N TYR A 171 -0.34 10.28 7.12
CA TYR A 171 -0.40 11.11 5.92
C TYR A 171 0.06 12.55 6.12
N ASP A 172 0.24 12.96 7.38
CA ASP A 172 0.69 14.29 7.75
C ASP A 172 1.47 14.25 9.07
N PHE A 173 2.78 14.47 8.98
CA PHE A 173 3.66 14.48 10.14
C PHE A 173 3.49 15.75 11.00
N GLU A 174 2.92 16.84 10.49
CA GLU A 174 2.55 18.02 11.30
C GLU A 174 1.35 17.69 12.19
N LEU A 175 0.29 17.10 11.64
CA LEU A 175 -0.85 16.61 12.46
C LEU A 175 -0.42 15.60 13.50
N GLN A 176 0.67 14.87 13.22
CA GLN A 176 1.24 13.92 14.16
C GLN A 176 1.96 14.59 15.33
N LYS A 177 2.48 15.82 15.18
CA LYS A 177 3.01 16.63 16.30
C LYS A 177 1.87 17.05 17.22
N ASP A 178 0.77 17.56 16.66
CA ASP A 178 -0.36 18.12 17.40
C ASP A 178 -1.13 17.07 18.22
N PHE A 179 -1.29 15.86 17.70
CA PHE A 179 -1.91 14.76 18.46
C PHE A 179 -1.15 14.40 19.75
N LYS A 180 0.13 14.76 19.86
CA LYS A 180 1.05 14.22 20.87
C LYS A 180 1.46 15.21 21.95
N THR A 181 1.20 16.51 21.77
CA THR A 181 1.57 17.56 22.74
C THR A 181 0.69 17.56 24.00
N GLU A 182 -0.52 16.99 23.95
CA GLU A 182 -1.46 17.06 25.09
C GLU A 182 -1.38 15.88 26.07
N SER A 183 -0.74 14.75 25.72
CA SER A 183 -0.74 13.55 26.61
C SER A 183 0.32 12.46 26.36
N ALA A 184 1.38 12.69 25.58
CA ALA A 184 2.32 11.62 25.24
C ALA A 184 3.06 11.05 26.47
N ASP A 185 2.83 9.78 26.76
CA ASP A 185 3.62 9.02 27.73
C ASP A 185 5.02 8.68 27.16
N GLU A 186 5.92 8.22 28.03
CA GLU A 186 7.30 7.87 27.63
C GLU A 186 7.35 6.80 26.53
N TRP A 187 6.35 5.92 26.47
CA TRP A 187 6.29 4.86 25.48
C TRP A 187 5.98 5.43 24.10
N GLN A 188 5.03 6.36 24.00
CA GLN A 188 4.69 7.01 22.74
C GLN A 188 5.87 7.84 22.19
N VAL A 189 6.65 8.49 23.07
CA VAL A 189 7.88 9.20 22.67
C VAL A 189 8.91 8.23 22.08
N LYS A 190 9.19 7.11 22.76
CA LYS A 190 10.13 6.09 22.27
C LYS A 190 9.70 5.47 20.95
N LEU A 191 8.40 5.21 20.79
CA LEU A 191 7.85 4.68 19.55
C LEU A 191 8.07 5.65 18.38
N ASN A 192 7.92 6.96 18.62
CA ASN A 192 8.17 7.98 17.59
C ASN A 192 9.64 8.09 17.23
N ASP A 193 10.53 8.07 18.23
CA ASP A 193 11.97 8.08 17.98
C ASP A 193 12.36 6.87 17.14
N ALA A 194 11.78 5.70 17.40
CA ALA A 194 12.01 4.50 16.59
C ALA A 194 11.50 4.64 15.14
N PHE A 195 10.30 5.18 14.95
CA PHE A 195 9.76 5.43 13.60
C PHE A 195 10.60 6.46 12.84
N ASN A 196 10.92 7.59 13.48
CA ASN A 196 11.72 8.65 12.88
C ASN A 196 13.13 8.15 12.55
N PHE A 197 13.75 7.39 13.46
CA PHE A 197 15.04 6.79 13.20
C PHE A 197 14.98 5.81 12.02
N SER A 198 13.98 4.93 11.97
CA SER A 198 13.84 3.94 10.89
C SER A 198 13.59 4.57 9.52
N TYR A 199 12.82 5.66 9.46
CA TYR A 199 12.38 6.28 8.21
C TYR A 199 13.21 7.50 7.79
N PHE A 200 13.62 8.36 8.72
CA PHE A 200 14.41 9.56 8.43
C PHE A 200 15.90 9.38 8.71
N GLY A 201 16.31 8.26 9.31
CA GLY A 201 17.67 8.02 9.77
C GLY A 201 18.07 8.85 10.99
N LYS A 202 17.11 9.52 11.64
CA LYS A 202 17.33 10.43 12.76
C LYS A 202 16.05 10.60 13.57
N THR A 203 16.16 10.82 14.88
CA THR A 203 14.99 11.04 15.75
C THR A 203 14.40 12.45 15.62
N LYS A 204 15.27 13.46 15.45
CA LYS A 204 14.88 14.86 15.24
C LYS A 204 14.79 15.17 13.75
N VAL A 205 13.58 15.48 13.29
CA VAL A 205 13.24 15.72 11.89
C VAL A 205 13.08 17.21 11.65
N THR A 206 13.58 17.72 10.52
CA THR A 206 13.42 19.13 10.13
C THR A 206 12.05 19.35 9.50
N ASP A 207 11.53 20.58 9.57
CA ASP A 207 10.22 20.92 9.00
C ASP A 207 10.15 20.66 7.48
N ASP A 208 11.24 20.91 6.75
CA ASP A 208 11.33 20.57 5.31
C ASP A 208 11.16 19.06 5.04
N LEU A 209 11.72 18.22 5.92
CA LEU A 209 11.65 16.77 5.76
C LEU A 209 10.27 16.24 6.17
N ILE A 210 9.65 16.85 7.18
CA ILE A 210 8.24 16.62 7.54
C ILE A 210 7.33 16.98 6.37
N LEU A 211 7.47 18.17 5.80
CA LEU A 211 6.61 18.63 4.70
C LEU A 211 6.77 17.75 3.46
N SER A 212 8.02 17.47 3.06
CA SER A 212 8.32 16.61 1.89
C SER A 212 7.93 15.15 2.08
N SER A 213 7.67 14.73 3.32
CA SER A 213 7.19 13.38 3.65
C SER A 213 5.73 13.38 4.12
N SER A 214 4.97 14.46 3.97
CA SER A 214 3.56 14.51 4.39
C SER A 214 2.64 14.49 3.16
N PRO A 215 2.16 13.32 2.69
CA PRO A 215 1.41 13.25 1.44
C PRO A 215 0.15 14.12 1.41
N ALA A 216 -0.53 14.34 2.54
CA ALA A 216 -1.68 15.23 2.62
C ALA A 216 -1.33 16.69 2.25
N GLN A 217 -0.09 17.12 2.51
CA GLN A 217 0.41 18.45 2.15
C GLN A 217 0.85 18.56 0.68
N LEU A 218 0.97 17.42 -0.02
CA LEU A 218 1.53 17.33 -1.37
C LEU A 218 0.49 16.96 -2.45
N VAL A 219 -0.78 16.75 -2.04
CA VAL A 219 -1.88 16.45 -2.96
C VAL A 219 -1.98 17.51 -4.06
N ASN A 220 -2.06 17.03 -5.30
CA ASN A 220 -2.09 17.86 -6.49
C ASN A 220 -2.98 17.24 -7.58
N LYS A 221 -3.17 17.94 -8.71
CA LYS A 221 -4.05 17.52 -9.80
C LYS A 221 -3.69 16.17 -10.44
N ASP A 222 -2.45 15.71 -10.28
CA ASP A 222 -1.96 14.44 -10.85
C ASP A 222 -2.04 13.28 -9.83
N THR A 223 -2.56 13.55 -8.63
CA THR A 223 -2.82 12.54 -7.60
C THR A 223 -3.98 11.63 -8.06
N PRO A 224 -3.82 10.30 -8.02
CA PRO A 224 -4.85 9.36 -8.45
C PRO A 224 -6.01 9.28 -7.44
N PRO A 225 -7.17 8.72 -7.83
CA PRO A 225 -8.26 8.45 -6.91
C PRO A 225 -7.85 7.56 -5.74
N MET A 226 -8.42 7.81 -4.55
CA MET A 226 -8.08 7.03 -3.34
C MET A 226 -9.32 6.49 -2.61
N PHE A 227 -9.22 5.25 -2.15
CA PHE A 227 -10.10 4.67 -1.15
C PHE A 227 -9.37 4.66 0.19
N LEU A 228 -9.94 5.32 1.20
CA LEU A 228 -9.35 5.46 2.52
C LEU A 228 -10.19 4.72 3.56
N TRP A 229 -9.56 4.06 4.53
CA TRP A 229 -10.29 3.57 5.69
C TRP A 229 -9.46 3.59 6.95
N ALA A 230 -10.10 3.74 8.11
CA ALA A 230 -9.47 3.67 9.42
C ALA A 230 -10.51 3.39 10.52
N THR A 231 -10.03 3.12 11.73
CA THR A 231 -10.87 3.05 12.93
C THR A 231 -10.64 4.29 13.80
N ARG A 232 -11.66 4.70 14.55
CA ARG A 232 -11.59 5.84 15.47
C ARG A 232 -10.85 5.50 16.78
N GLU A 233 -10.86 4.23 17.19
CA GLU A 233 -10.15 3.73 18.38
C GLU A 233 -8.67 3.40 18.13
N ASP A 234 -8.14 3.70 16.94
CA ASP A 234 -6.72 3.58 16.65
C ASP A 234 -5.88 4.53 17.53
N ASN A 235 -5.10 3.94 18.44
CA ASN A 235 -4.27 4.65 19.40
C ASN A 235 -2.79 4.78 18.95
N VAL A 236 -2.43 4.22 17.79
CA VAL A 236 -1.09 4.32 17.23
C VAL A 236 -1.06 5.42 16.16
N VAL A 237 -2.07 5.42 15.29
CA VAL A 237 -2.25 6.39 14.22
C VAL A 237 -3.65 6.99 14.34
N SER A 238 -3.72 8.20 14.86
CA SER A 238 -4.99 8.92 15.03
C SER A 238 -5.79 8.96 13.72
N VAL A 239 -7.09 8.74 13.83
CA VAL A 239 -8.06 8.85 12.71
C VAL A 239 -7.99 10.22 12.01
N THR A 240 -7.48 11.25 12.69
CA THR A 240 -7.24 12.59 12.12
C THR A 240 -6.32 12.55 10.89
N GLN A 241 -5.41 11.58 10.80
CA GLN A 241 -4.55 11.36 9.64
C GLN A 241 -5.42 11.04 8.40
N THR A 242 -6.28 10.03 8.50
CA THR A 242 -7.18 9.62 7.40
C THR A 242 -8.15 10.73 7.03
N THR A 243 -8.75 11.43 8.00
CA THR A 243 -9.64 12.56 7.70
C THR A 243 -8.87 13.74 7.09
N GLY A 244 -7.62 13.97 7.49
CA GLY A 244 -6.76 15.00 6.93
C GLY A 244 -6.41 14.73 5.46
N MET A 245 -6.08 13.49 5.12
CA MET A 245 -5.85 13.08 3.73
C MET A 245 -7.15 13.21 2.90
N ALA A 246 -8.29 12.76 3.42
CA ALA A 246 -9.58 12.91 2.75
C ALA A 246 -9.92 14.39 2.49
N HIS A 247 -9.66 15.26 3.48
CA HIS A 247 -9.83 16.70 3.33
C HIS A 247 -8.92 17.27 2.23
N ALA A 248 -7.64 16.91 2.22
CA ALA A 248 -6.70 17.36 1.20
C ALA A 248 -7.13 16.95 -0.22
N LEU A 249 -7.60 15.71 -0.40
CA LEU A 249 -8.17 15.21 -1.65
C LEU A 249 -9.40 16.03 -2.08
N ALA A 250 -10.33 16.28 -1.14
CA ALA A 250 -11.52 17.10 -1.39
C ALA A 250 -11.16 18.53 -1.85
N MET A 251 -10.21 19.18 -1.16
CA MET A 251 -9.78 20.55 -1.47
C MET A 251 -9.11 20.67 -2.85
N LYS A 252 -8.59 19.56 -3.40
CA LYS A 252 -7.99 19.50 -4.74
C LYS A 252 -8.92 18.90 -5.79
N GLY A 253 -10.14 18.52 -5.42
CA GLY A 253 -11.11 17.90 -6.34
C GLY A 253 -10.69 16.51 -6.82
N ILE A 254 -9.87 15.79 -6.06
CA ILE A 254 -9.44 14.43 -6.41
C ILE A 254 -10.53 13.45 -5.97
N PRO A 255 -11.02 12.54 -6.83
CA PRO A 255 -12.05 11.58 -6.44
C PRO A 255 -11.58 10.68 -5.30
N PHE A 256 -12.38 10.54 -4.25
CA PHE A 256 -12.05 9.67 -3.13
C PHE A 256 -13.30 9.03 -2.53
N GLU A 257 -13.09 7.94 -1.79
CA GLU A 257 -14.07 7.33 -0.89
C GLU A 257 -13.41 7.12 0.48
N THR A 258 -14.15 7.28 1.58
CA THR A 258 -13.58 7.17 2.93
C THR A 258 -14.54 6.49 3.90
N HIS A 259 -14.05 5.49 4.63
CA HIS A 259 -14.79 4.75 5.65
C HIS A 259 -14.10 4.85 7.00
N ILE A 260 -14.79 5.43 7.99
CA ILE A 260 -14.30 5.51 9.37
C ILE A 260 -15.19 4.65 10.26
N TYR A 261 -14.59 3.61 10.85
CA TYR A 261 -15.27 2.71 11.77
C TYR A 261 -15.11 3.18 13.21
N GLU A 262 -16.15 3.07 14.03
CA GLU A 262 -16.09 3.52 15.43
C GLU A 262 -15.10 2.68 16.25
N LYS A 263 -15.11 1.36 16.04
CA LYS A 263 -14.38 0.38 16.86
C LYS A 263 -13.15 -0.17 16.15
N GLY A 264 -12.14 -0.49 16.96
CA GLY A 264 -10.99 -1.31 16.54
C GLY A 264 -9.63 -0.65 16.72
N HIS A 265 -8.65 -1.46 17.11
CA HIS A 265 -7.27 -1.05 17.35
C HIS A 265 -6.47 -0.98 16.04
N HIS A 266 -5.23 -0.50 16.10
CA HIS A 266 -4.36 -0.38 14.93
C HIS A 266 -4.04 -1.74 14.27
N GLY A 267 -3.95 -1.77 12.93
CA GLY A 267 -3.37 -2.92 12.22
C GLY A 267 -4.28 -4.16 12.15
N LEU A 268 -5.59 -3.97 12.03
CA LEU A 268 -6.56 -5.06 11.89
C LEU A 268 -6.43 -5.85 10.59
N SER A 269 -5.84 -5.24 9.54
CA SER A 269 -5.81 -5.80 8.19
C SER A 269 -7.22 -6.19 7.73
N LEU A 270 -7.48 -7.46 7.44
CA LEU A 270 -8.81 -7.96 7.06
C LEU A 270 -9.82 -8.01 8.21
N SER A 271 -9.39 -7.87 9.48
CA SER A 271 -10.26 -8.02 10.66
C SER A 271 -10.97 -9.39 10.72
N THR A 272 -10.34 -10.44 10.16
CA THR A 272 -10.89 -11.81 10.11
C THR A 272 -9.93 -12.83 10.72
N GLN A 273 -10.37 -14.08 10.85
CA GLN A 273 -9.51 -15.20 11.25
C GLN A 273 -8.21 -15.33 10.43
N ALA A 274 -8.21 -14.88 9.17
CA ALA A 274 -7.04 -14.99 8.30
C ALA A 274 -5.90 -14.06 8.73
N THR A 275 -6.21 -12.98 9.46
CA THR A 275 -5.25 -11.95 9.87
C THR A 275 -5.24 -11.71 11.36
N ALA A 276 -6.07 -12.40 12.15
CA ALA A 276 -6.18 -12.21 13.58
C ALA A 276 -5.08 -12.97 14.35
N LYS A 277 -4.47 -12.31 15.34
CA LYS A 277 -3.63 -12.95 16.38
C LYS A 277 -4.45 -13.34 17.61
N SER A 278 -5.56 -12.64 17.83
CA SER A 278 -6.44 -12.80 18.98
C SER A 278 -7.90 -12.58 18.58
N LYS A 279 -8.85 -12.88 19.49
CA LYS A 279 -10.27 -12.60 19.25
C LYS A 279 -10.58 -11.10 19.14
N GLU A 280 -9.76 -10.25 19.75
CA GLU A 280 -9.93 -8.79 19.70
C GLU A 280 -9.59 -8.21 18.31
N ASP A 281 -8.89 -8.98 17.48
CA ASP A 281 -8.54 -8.60 16.10
C ASP A 281 -9.66 -8.91 15.11
N ILE A 282 -10.71 -9.60 15.54
CA ILE A 282 -11.87 -9.96 14.70
C ILE A 282 -13.02 -9.02 15.04
N ILE A 283 -13.18 -7.98 14.23
CA ILE A 283 -14.23 -6.98 14.38
C ILE A 283 -15.07 -6.99 13.12
N HIS A 284 -16.27 -7.57 13.22
CA HIS A 284 -17.16 -7.81 12.08
C HIS A 284 -17.68 -6.53 11.43
N GLU A 285 -17.74 -5.44 12.18
CA GLU A 285 -18.08 -4.13 11.64
C GLU A 285 -17.01 -3.62 10.69
N VAL A 286 -15.75 -4.00 10.90
CA VAL A 286 -14.59 -3.55 10.11
C VAL A 286 -14.34 -4.48 8.92
N ASP A 287 -14.57 -5.79 9.04
CA ASP A 287 -14.21 -6.76 8.00
C ASP A 287 -14.87 -6.50 6.63
N ASN A 288 -15.94 -5.71 6.59
CA ASN A 288 -16.65 -5.34 5.37
C ASN A 288 -15.90 -4.32 4.49
N TRP A 289 -14.85 -3.64 4.99
CA TRP A 289 -14.11 -2.63 4.24
C TRP A 289 -13.58 -3.18 2.91
N ILE A 290 -13.16 -4.45 2.91
CA ILE A 290 -12.60 -5.10 1.73
C ILE A 290 -13.66 -5.32 0.64
N GLY A 291 -14.93 -5.54 1.00
CA GLY A 291 -16.04 -5.63 0.05
C GLY A 291 -16.49 -4.26 -0.49
N LEU A 292 -16.36 -3.21 0.33
CA LEU A 292 -16.55 -1.83 -0.13
C LEU A 292 -15.43 -1.44 -1.11
N ALA A 293 -14.19 -1.80 -0.82
CA ALA A 293 -13.06 -1.62 -1.73
C ALA A 293 -13.25 -2.39 -3.04
N GLU A 294 -13.74 -3.64 -3.00
CA GLU A 294 -14.10 -4.41 -4.19
C GLU A 294 -15.14 -3.68 -5.05
N THR A 295 -16.21 -3.17 -4.43
CA THR A 295 -17.23 -2.40 -5.13
C THR A 295 -16.63 -1.16 -5.79
N TRP A 296 -15.78 -0.44 -5.05
CA TRP A 296 -15.10 0.76 -5.53
C TRP A 296 -14.15 0.49 -6.70
N LEU A 297 -13.43 -0.64 -6.65
CA LEU A 297 -12.55 -1.13 -7.72
C LEU A 297 -13.34 -1.54 -8.95
N ASN A 298 -14.40 -2.34 -8.80
CA ASN A 298 -15.19 -2.84 -9.94
C ASN A 298 -15.89 -1.72 -10.71
N ASN A 299 -16.25 -0.63 -10.03
CA ASN A 299 -16.77 0.57 -10.68
C ASN A 299 -15.72 1.34 -11.51
N ARG A 300 -14.43 1.08 -11.31
CA ARG A 300 -13.32 1.79 -11.97
C ARG A 300 -12.54 0.94 -12.95
N PHE A 301 -12.35 -0.32 -12.63
CA PHE A 301 -11.51 -1.26 -13.37
C PHE A 301 -12.28 -2.56 -13.66
N PRO A 302 -13.46 -2.50 -14.30
CA PRO A 302 -14.22 -3.70 -14.62
C PRO A 302 -13.45 -4.58 -15.60
N LEU A 303 -13.66 -5.89 -15.47
CA LEU A 303 -13.26 -6.84 -16.51
C LEU A 303 -14.19 -6.70 -17.72
N ASP A 304 -13.61 -6.78 -18.92
CA ASP A 304 -14.37 -6.75 -20.17
C ASP A 304 -15.00 -8.12 -20.46
N LEU A 305 -16.14 -8.36 -19.82
CA LEU A 305 -16.90 -9.60 -19.95
C LEU A 305 -17.91 -9.52 -21.10
N VAL A 306 -18.20 -10.67 -21.70
CA VAL A 306 -19.28 -10.79 -22.69
C VAL A 306 -20.64 -10.75 -21.97
N GLU A 307 -21.65 -10.14 -22.60
CA GLU A 307 -23.02 -10.02 -22.05
C GLU A 307 -23.66 -11.36 -21.69
N LYS A 308 -23.33 -12.42 -22.43
CA LYS A 308 -23.82 -13.78 -22.19
C LYS A 308 -22.70 -14.77 -22.40
N THR A 309 -22.58 -15.74 -21.49
CA THR A 309 -21.74 -16.91 -21.68
C THR A 309 -22.20 -17.65 -22.94
N PRO A 310 -21.31 -17.90 -23.92
CA PRO A 310 -21.65 -18.72 -25.08
C PRO A 310 -22.15 -20.10 -24.60
N ILE A 311 -23.28 -20.56 -25.14
CA ILE A 311 -23.78 -21.90 -24.84
C ILE A 311 -22.80 -22.88 -25.48
N PHE A 312 -22.25 -23.78 -24.67
CA PHE A 312 -21.42 -24.88 -25.14
C PHE A 312 -22.20 -25.71 -26.18
N ASN A 313 -21.84 -25.61 -27.45
CA ASN A 313 -22.47 -26.40 -28.51
C ASN A 313 -21.66 -27.68 -28.73
N PHE A 314 -22.20 -28.82 -28.32
CA PHE A 314 -21.59 -30.14 -28.49
C PHE A 314 -21.29 -30.48 -29.97
N GLU A 315 -22.01 -29.88 -30.93
CA GLU A 315 -21.77 -30.11 -32.35
C GLU A 315 -20.45 -29.49 -32.86
N GLN A 316 -19.84 -28.56 -32.12
CA GLN A 316 -18.54 -27.97 -32.49
C GLN A 316 -17.33 -28.80 -32.04
N LEU A 317 -17.56 -29.87 -31.27
CA LEU A 317 -16.53 -30.80 -30.78
C LEU A 317 -16.45 -32.11 -31.57
N LEU A 318 -17.37 -32.34 -32.51
CA LEU A 318 -17.43 -33.50 -33.41
C LEU A 318 -16.95 -33.12 -34.82
#